data_AF-A0A6A6LA50-F1
#
_entry.id   AF-A0A6A6LA50-F1
#
_cell.length_a   1.000
_cell.length_b   1.000
_cell.length_c   1.000
_cell.angle_alpha   90.00
_cell.angle_beta   90.00
_cell.angle_gamma   90.00
#
_symmetry.space_group_name_H-M   'P 1'
#
loop_
_entity.id
_entity.type
_entity.pdbx_description
1 polymer ?
#
loop_
_entity_poly.entity_id
_entity_poly.type
_entity_poly.pdbx_seq_one_letter_code
_entity_poly.pdbx_strand_id
1 'polypeptide(L)'
;MPCYDDAKYSNSFDVFVRGEEIISGAQRVHVPELLEERAKACGIDVNTITTYIDSFRYGAPPHGGFGVGLERVVMLFCVLNNIRKTSLFPRDPLRLAP
;
A
#
# COMPACT_ATOMS: atom_id res chain seq x y z
N MET A 1 -9.88 1.78 -5.14
CA MET A 1 -11.13 1.98 -5.90
C MET A 1 -12.22 1.23 -5.15
N PRO A 2 -13.36 1.84 -4.81
CA PRO A 2 -14.49 1.11 -4.23
C PRO A 2 -15.01 0.05 -5.21
N CYS A 3 -15.65 -1.01 -4.69
CA CYS A 3 -16.39 -1.93 -5.54
C CYS A 3 -17.58 -1.22 -6.19
N TYR A 4 -17.96 -1.64 -7.40
CA TYR A 4 -19.04 -0.99 -8.15
C TYR A 4 -20.44 -1.34 -7.61
N ASP A 5 -20.57 -2.49 -6.95
CA ASP A 5 -21.80 -3.08 -6.44
C ASP A 5 -22.03 -2.83 -4.95
N ASP A 6 -20.96 -2.73 -4.14
CA ASP A 6 -21.05 -2.34 -2.73
C ASP A 6 -19.88 -1.44 -2.31
N ALA A 7 -20.17 -0.17 -2.04
CA ALA A 7 -19.20 0.83 -1.62
C ALA A 7 -18.57 0.57 -0.23
N LYS A 8 -19.07 -0.41 0.54
CA LYS A 8 -18.42 -0.90 1.77
C LYS A 8 -17.14 -1.69 1.48
N TYR A 9 -17.01 -2.22 0.27
CA TYR A 9 -15.85 -3.00 -0.17
C TYR A 9 -15.01 -2.22 -1.20
N SER A 10 -13.83 -2.76 -1.49
CA SER A 10 -12.89 -2.19 -2.44
C SER A 10 -12.30 -3.23 -3.38
N ASN A 11 -11.89 -2.78 -4.56
CA ASN A 11 -11.11 -3.55 -5.52
C ASN A 11 -9.66 -3.69 -5.03
N SER A 12 -9.48 -4.48 -3.97
CA SER A 12 -8.23 -4.74 -3.27
C SER A 12 -8.09 -6.20 -2.90
N PHE A 13 -6.86 -6.64 -2.67
CA PHE A 13 -6.55 -7.99 -2.25
C PHE A 13 -5.31 -7.99 -1.37
N ASP A 14 -5.19 -9.02 -0.53
CA ASP A 14 -3.98 -9.34 0.22
C ASP A 14 -3.50 -10.75 -0.14
N VAL A 15 -2.19 -10.97 -0.06
CA VAL A 15 -1.56 -12.29 -0.25
C VAL A 15 -0.91 -12.72 1.05
N PHE A 16 -1.16 -13.97 1.44
CA PHE A 16 -0.70 -14.54 2.69
C PHE A 16 0.27 -15.69 2.45
N VAL A 17 1.34 -15.74 3.24
CA VAL A 17 2.23 -16.90 3.37
C VAL A 17 2.22 -17.33 4.83
N ARG A 18 1.85 -18.59 5.08
CA ARG A 18 1.78 -19.17 6.43
C ARG A 18 0.88 -18.39 7.41
N GLY A 19 -0.20 -17.81 6.91
CA GLY A 19 -1.16 -17.04 7.72
C GLY A 19 -0.73 -15.61 8.01
N GLU A 20 0.39 -15.15 7.45
CA GLU A 20 0.88 -13.79 7.58
C GLU A 20 0.88 -13.07 6.22
N GLU A 21 0.43 -11.82 6.20
CA GLU A 21 0.36 -10.99 4.97
C GLU A 21 1.78 -10.68 4.45
N ILE A 22 1.98 -10.73 3.13
CA ILE A 22 3.23 -10.41 2.44
C ILE A 22 3.08 -9.38 1.31
N ILE A 23 1.87 -9.23 0.79
CA ILE A 23 1.54 -8.33 -0.32
C ILE A 23 0.15 -7.78 -0.07
N SER A 24 0.02 -6.47 -0.23
CA SER A 24 -1.27 -5.82 -0.40
C SER A 24 -1.32 -5.12 -1.75
N GLY A 25 -2.44 -5.27 -2.44
CA GLY A 25 -2.66 -4.73 -3.78
C GLY A 25 -4.04 -4.10 -3.93
N ALA A 26 -4.13 -3.10 -4.79
CA ALA A 26 -5.40 -2.46 -5.09
C ALA A 26 -5.41 -1.78 -6.45
N GLN A 27 -6.61 -1.69 -7.05
CA GLN A 27 -6.88 -0.72 -8.10
C GLN A 27 -6.92 0.69 -7.49
N ARG A 28 -6.24 1.63 -8.13
CA ARG A 28 -6.16 3.02 -7.67
C ARG A 28 -7.29 3.86 -8.24
N VAL A 29 -7.69 4.88 -7.48
CA VAL A 29 -8.64 5.88 -7.95
C VAL A 29 -7.88 6.80 -8.90
N HIS A 30 -8.26 6.78 -10.18
CA HIS A 30 -7.65 7.59 -11.23
C HIS A 30 -8.51 8.81 -11.61
N VAL A 31 -9.71 8.93 -11.02
CA VAL A 31 -10.62 10.07 -11.18
C VAL A 31 -10.31 11.09 -10.07
N PRO A 32 -9.83 12.30 -10.40
CA PRO A 32 -9.30 13.24 -9.40
C PRO A 32 -10.36 13.70 -8.40
N GLU A 33 -11.60 13.92 -8.82
CA GLU A 33 -12.70 14.35 -7.94
C GLU A 33 -13.04 13.28 -6.90
N LEU A 34 -13.10 12.02 -7.33
CA LEU A 34 -13.32 10.88 -6.43
C LEU A 34 -12.11 10.69 -5.49
N LEU A 35 -10.89 10.91 -5.98
CA LEU A 35 -9.68 10.80 -5.16
C LEU A 35 -9.69 11.85 -4.04
N GLU A 36 -10.06 13.10 -4.34
CA GLU A 36 -10.24 14.18 -3.36
C GLU A 36 -11.34 13.85 -2.34
N GLU A 37 -12.50 13.37 -2.79
CA GLU A 37 -13.60 12.97 -1.92
C GLU A 37 -13.16 11.90 -0.93
N ARG A 38 -12.46 10.87 -1.41
CA ARG A 38 -11.92 9.78 -0.59
C ARG A 38 -10.83 10.26 0.37
N ALA A 39 -9.96 11.16 -0.06
CA ALA A 39 -8.94 11.75 0.81
C ALA A 39 -9.58 12.51 1.98
N LYS A 40 -10.58 13.36 1.70
CA LYS A 40 -11.35 14.08 2.73
C LYS A 40 -12.07 13.12 3.68
N ALA A 41 -12.71 12.08 3.14
CA ALA A 41 -13.41 11.06 3.95
C ALA A 41 -12.45 10.29 4.89
N CYS A 42 -11.18 10.11 4.49
CA CYS A 42 -10.14 9.51 5.32
C CYS A 42 -9.43 10.51 6.25
N GLY A 43 -9.85 11.79 6.30
CA GLY A 43 -9.21 12.81 7.12
C GLY A 43 -7.86 13.31 6.61
N ILE A 44 -7.57 13.12 5.31
CA ILE A 44 -6.35 13.60 4.67
C ILE A 44 -6.58 15.03 4.18
N ASP A 45 -5.70 15.97 4.56
CA ASP A 45 -5.71 17.33 4.03
C ASP A 45 -5.25 17.32 2.56
N VAL A 46 -6.19 17.57 1.66
CA VAL A 46 -5.98 17.59 0.21
C VAL A 46 -4.86 18.55 -0.20
N ASN A 47 -4.67 19.65 0.53
CA ASN A 47 -3.62 20.64 0.20
C ASN A 47 -2.21 20.06 0.30
N THR A 48 -2.01 19.02 1.12
CA THR A 48 -0.71 18.35 1.29
C THR A 48 -0.36 17.42 0.13
N ILE A 49 -1.36 17.06 -0.70
CA ILE A 49 -1.24 16.08 -1.79
C ILE A 49 -1.75 16.61 -3.13
N THR A 50 -1.95 17.92 -3.27
CA THR A 50 -2.50 18.57 -4.48
C THR A 50 -1.73 18.17 -5.74
N THR A 51 -0.39 18.20 -5.71
CA THR A 51 0.44 17.83 -6.86
C THR A 51 0.21 16.39 -7.32
N TYR A 52 -0.06 15.47 -6.39
CA TYR A 52 -0.40 14.09 -6.72
C TYR A 52 -1.77 14.04 -7.41
N ILE A 53 -2.79 14.70 -6.86
CA ILE A 53 -4.15 14.73 -7.42
C ILE A 53 -4.15 15.36 -8.82
N ASP A 54 -3.43 16.46 -9.01
CA ASP A 54 -3.36 17.18 -10.29
C ASP A 54 -2.73 16.33 -11.39
N SER A 55 -1.85 15.38 -11.05
CA SER A 55 -1.29 14.44 -12.02
C SER A 55 -2.34 13.57 -12.72
N PHE A 56 -3.53 13.39 -12.10
CA PHE A 56 -4.63 12.60 -12.67
C PHE A 56 -5.52 13.40 -13.64
N ARG A 57 -5.46 14.73 -13.61
CA ARG A 57 -6.37 15.61 -14.38
C ARG A 57 -6.13 15.60 -15.88
N TYR A 58 -4.94 15.21 -16.32
CA TYR A 58 -4.53 15.25 -17.74
C TYR A 58 -4.69 13.89 -18.45
N GLY A 59 -5.60 13.04 -17.95
CA GLY A 59 -5.91 11.74 -18.55
C GLY A 59 -5.12 10.59 -17.93
N ALA A 60 -5.35 10.30 -16.65
CA ALA A 60 -4.78 9.13 -16.01
C ALA A 60 -5.51 7.82 -16.41
N PRO A 61 -4.78 6.78 -16.87
CA PRO A 61 -5.40 5.50 -17.20
C PRO A 61 -5.87 4.77 -15.94
N PRO A 62 -6.84 3.84 -16.06
CA PRO A 62 -7.12 2.88 -15.01
C PRO A 62 -5.85 2.08 -14.68
N HIS A 63 -5.44 2.07 -13.41
CA HIS A 63 -4.21 1.41 -12.98
C HIS A 63 -4.37 0.83 -11.57
N GLY A 64 -3.42 -0.03 -11.23
CA GLY A 64 -3.33 -0.69 -9.94
C GLY A 64 -1.89 -1.13 -9.70
N GLY A 65 -1.67 -1.73 -8.56
CA GLY A 65 -0.37 -2.29 -8.23
C GLY A 65 -0.39 -2.91 -6.84
N PHE A 66 0.77 -3.37 -6.42
CA PHE A 66 0.97 -4.01 -5.14
C PHE A 66 2.36 -3.69 -4.59
N GLY A 67 2.53 -3.83 -3.28
CA GLY A 67 3.82 -3.70 -2.60
C GLY A 67 4.25 -5.04 -2.00
N VAL A 68 5.54 -5.31 -1.98
CA VAL A 68 6.13 -6.52 -1.37
C VAL A 68 7.29 -6.10 -0.47
N GLY A 69 7.29 -6.59 0.77
CA GLY A 69 8.44 -6.47 1.66
C GLY A 69 9.43 -7.61 1.43
N LEU A 70 10.61 -7.32 0.85
CA LEU A 70 11.61 -8.34 0.52
C LEU A 70 12.02 -9.17 1.75
N GLU A 71 12.40 -8.51 2.83
CA GLU A 71 12.84 -9.17 4.07
C GLU A 71 11.73 -10.02 4.67
N ARG A 72 10.47 -9.57 4.57
CA ARG A 72 9.28 -10.26 5.08
C ARG A 72 8.97 -11.51 4.26
N VAL A 73 9.06 -11.44 2.94
CA VAL A 73 8.92 -12.61 2.06
C VAL A 73 9.96 -13.66 2.39
N VAL A 74 11.24 -13.27 2.47
CA VAL A 74 12.32 -14.22 2.81
C VAL A 74 12.12 -14.81 4.21
N MET A 75 11.69 -14.00 5.19
CA MET A 75 11.45 -14.45 6.56
C MET A 75 10.39 -15.56 6.60
N LEU A 76 9.24 -15.34 5.96
CA LEU A 76 8.12 -16.28 5.98
C LEU A 76 8.37 -17.51 5.09
N PHE A 77 9.05 -17.31 3.95
CA PHE A 77 9.46 -18.41 3.08
C PHE A 77 10.38 -19.39 3.81
N CYS A 78 11.40 -18.85 4.51
CA CYS A 78 12.39 -19.63 5.26
C CYS A 78 11.97 -20.00 6.69
N VAL A 79 10.72 -19.74 7.09
CA VAL A 79 10.18 -20.08 8.43
C VAL A 79 11.00 -19.47 9.58
N LEU A 80 11.43 -18.23 9.41
CA LEU A 80 12.20 -17.50 10.40
C LEU A 80 11.25 -16.78 11.37
N ASN A 81 11.65 -16.73 12.64
CA ASN A 81 10.86 -16.15 13.72
C ASN A 81 11.17 -14.66 14.00
N ASN A 82 12.03 -14.03 13.19
CA ASN A 82 12.41 -12.63 13.37
C ASN A 82 12.92 -12.02 12.05
N ILE A 83 12.33 -10.90 11.64
CA ILE A 83 12.65 -10.20 10.38
C ILE A 83 14.09 -9.68 10.33
N ARG A 84 14.72 -9.47 11.48
CA ARG A 84 16.13 -9.04 11.54
C ARG A 84 17.09 -10.10 10.97
N LYS A 85 16.66 -11.37 10.87
CA LYS A 85 17.47 -12.44 10.27
C LYS A 85 17.52 -12.35 8.73
N THR A 86 16.69 -11.52 8.12
CA THR A 86 16.61 -11.32 6.66
C THR A 86 16.97 -9.89 6.23
N SER A 87 17.39 -9.05 7.17
CA SER A 87 17.96 -7.73 6.90
C SER A 87 19.45 -7.76 7.24
N LEU A 88 20.32 -7.34 6.31
CA LEU A 88 21.78 -7.45 6.48
C LEU A 88 22.29 -6.58 7.64
N PHE A 89 21.82 -5.34 7.72
CA PHE A 89 22.07 -4.42 8.82
C PHE A 89 20.72 -3.92 9.35
N PRO A 90 20.06 -4.69 10.24
CA PRO A 90 18.71 -4.38 10.67
C PRO A 90 18.57 -2.97 11.25
N ARG A 91 17.44 -2.32 10.96
CA ARG A 91 17.06 -1.02 11.51
C ARG A 91 15.77 -1.14 12.30
N ASP A 92 15.78 -0.54 13.48
CA ASP A 92 14.61 -0.34 14.33
C ASP A 92 14.84 0.91 15.21
N PRO A 93 13.84 1.40 15.97
CA PRO A 93 13.99 2.62 16.76
C PRO A 93 15.13 2.60 17.78
N LEU A 94 15.66 1.42 18.15
CA LEU A 94 16.73 1.25 19.14
C LEU A 94 18.08 0.90 18.49
N ARG A 95 18.12 0.57 17.20
CA ARG A 95 19.34 0.16 16.48
C ARG A 95 19.61 1.05 15.27
N LEU A 96 20.56 1.97 15.44
CA LEU A 96 20.97 2.93 14.40
C LEU A 96 22.29 2.56 13.69
N ALA A 97 23.17 1.78 14.33
CA ALA A 97 24.52 1.48 13.83
C ALA A 97 24.89 -0.02 13.92
N PRO A 98 25.76 -0.54 13.03
CA PRO A 98 26.12 0.09 11.77
C PRO A 98 24.89 0.32 10.92
#